data_AF-A0A7S3MG24-F1
#
_entry.id   AF-A0A7S3MG24-F1
#
_cell.length_a   1.000
_cell.length_b   1.000
_cell.length_c   1.000
_cell.angle_alpha   90.00
_cell.angle_beta   90.00
_cell.angle_gamma   90.00
#
_symmetry.space_group_name_H-M   'P 1'
#
loop_
_entity.id
_entity.type
_entity.pdbx_description
1 polymer ?
#
loop_
_entity_poly.entity_id
_entity_poly.type
_entity_poly.pdbx_seq_one_letter_code
_entity_poly.pdbx_strand_id
1 'polypeptide(L)'
;ETAPTVKVAVPAVCSVVESCFPAMIPQGTACTLTPFPDVDVQKFVFDGTEDFLELPQTFFHYAAFSSNGKHFVCDLQGTQTDSGDIILIDPVILRAAAPSVNGVVNAAAGAAMGGTGPQAVMGPTGARFDELHPKCAQLCHSFDAGRK
;
A
#
# COMPACT_ATOMS: atom_id res chain seq x y z
N GLU A 1 -1.04 -28.53 8.35
CA GLU A 1 -0.61 -27.19 8.79
C GLU A 1 -1.43 -26.16 8.04
N THR A 2 -1.79 -25.05 8.67
CA THR A 2 -2.47 -23.92 8.02
C THR A 2 -1.45 -23.11 7.22
N ALA A 3 -1.79 -22.74 5.98
CA ALA A 3 -0.93 -21.90 5.16
C ALA A 3 -0.76 -20.51 5.82
N PRO A 4 0.43 -19.88 5.71
CA PRO A 4 0.65 -18.54 6.25
C PRO A 4 -0.24 -17.51 5.55
N THR A 5 -0.63 -16.49 6.30
CA THR A 5 -1.62 -15.49 5.89
C THR A 5 -1.10 -14.08 6.04
N VAL A 6 -1.66 -13.15 5.25
CA VAL A 6 -1.48 -11.70 5.44
C VAL A 6 -2.70 -11.17 6.18
N LYS A 7 -2.47 -10.50 7.30
CA LYS A 7 -3.48 -9.85 8.13
C LYS A 7 -3.15 -8.37 8.21
N VAL A 8 -4.15 -7.50 8.14
CA VAL A 8 -3.97 -6.05 8.31
C VAL A 8 -4.62 -5.64 9.62
N ALA A 9 -3.85 -5.04 10.52
CA ALA A 9 -4.37 -4.49 11.76
C ALA A 9 -5.18 -3.23 11.44
N VAL A 10 -6.48 -3.29 11.71
CA VAL A 10 -7.40 -2.18 11.44
C VAL A 10 -7.38 -1.22 12.62
N PRO A 11 -7.15 0.09 12.40
CA PRO A 11 -7.20 1.07 13.48
C PRO A 11 -8.61 1.18 14.06
N ALA A 12 -8.70 1.18 15.39
CA ALA A 12 -9.91 1.48 16.14
C ALA A 12 -9.94 2.97 16.48
N VAL A 13 -11.08 3.63 16.23
CA VAL A 13 -11.29 5.01 16.68
C VAL A 13 -11.58 5.01 18.18
N CYS A 14 -10.88 5.87 18.92
CA CYS A 14 -10.95 5.97 20.37
C CYS A 14 -11.03 7.43 20.81
N SER A 15 -11.41 7.64 22.06
CA SER A 15 -11.30 8.92 22.75
C SER A 15 -10.33 8.79 23.92
N VAL A 16 -9.44 9.75 24.09
CA VAL A 16 -8.47 9.76 25.20
C VAL A 16 -9.22 9.96 26.52
N VAL A 17 -9.22 8.95 27.40
CA VAL A 17 -9.81 9.04 28.74
C VAL A 17 -8.82 9.66 29.73
N GLU A 18 -7.55 9.29 29.62
CA GLU A 18 -6.45 9.77 30.45
C GLU A 18 -5.14 9.67 29.64
N SER A 19 -4.16 10.53 29.93
CA SER A 19 -2.87 10.56 29.26
C SER A 19 -1.79 10.99 30.23
N CYS A 20 -0.64 10.31 30.20
CA CYS A 20 0.56 10.74 30.92
C CYS A 20 1.27 11.93 30.25
N PHE A 21 0.84 12.32 29.04
CA PHE A 21 1.33 13.49 28.29
C PHE A 21 0.16 14.39 27.84
N PRO A 22 -0.58 15.02 28.78
CA PRO A 22 -1.81 15.75 28.48
C PRO A 22 -1.59 16.99 27.58
N ALA A 23 -0.38 17.55 27.54
CA ALA A 23 -0.05 18.68 26.67
C ALA A 23 -0.01 18.30 25.17
N MET A 24 0.29 17.04 24.85
CA MET A 24 0.38 16.52 23.48
C MET A 24 -0.85 15.70 23.10
N ILE A 25 -1.41 14.97 24.07
CA ILE A 25 -2.56 14.07 23.89
C ILE A 25 -3.62 14.45 24.94
N PRO A 26 -4.40 15.52 24.72
CA PRO A 26 -5.37 16.00 25.69
C PRO A 26 -6.54 15.02 25.87
N GLN A 27 -7.08 14.97 27.09
CA GLN A 27 -8.30 14.21 27.39
C GLN A 27 -9.46 14.66 26.50
N GLY A 28 -10.27 13.70 26.06
CA GLY A 28 -11.41 13.92 25.16
C GLY A 28 -11.04 14.00 23.68
N THR A 29 -9.75 14.05 23.33
CA THR A 29 -9.30 14.07 21.92
C THR A 29 -9.59 12.73 21.25
N ALA A 30 -10.04 12.77 20.00
CA ALA A 30 -10.19 11.58 19.18
C ALA A 30 -8.82 11.10 18.68
N CYS A 31 -8.56 9.79 18.75
CA CYS A 31 -7.35 9.17 18.24
C CYS A 31 -7.67 7.82 17.58
N THR A 32 -6.68 7.26 16.89
CA THR A 32 -6.73 5.88 16.39
C THR A 32 -5.73 5.03 17.13
N LEU A 33 -6.14 3.84 17.54
CA LEU A 33 -5.26 2.82 18.11
C LEU A 33 -5.27 1.59 17.22
N THR A 34 -4.09 1.13 16.83
CA THR A 34 -3.92 -0.09 16.04
C THR A 34 -3.36 -1.18 16.96
N PRO A 35 -4.14 -2.23 17.30
CA PRO A 35 -3.63 -3.34 18.10
C PRO A 35 -2.55 -4.07 17.30
N PHE A 36 -1.32 -4.04 17.80
CA PHE A 36 -0.17 -4.67 17.17
C PHE A 36 0.58 -5.52 18.20
N PRO A 37 0.85 -6.81 17.92
CA PRO A 37 1.33 -7.75 18.92
C PRO A 37 2.83 -7.71 19.17
N ASP A 38 3.55 -6.87 18.43
CA ASP A 38 5.02 -6.83 18.42
C ASP A 38 5.53 -5.41 18.69
N VAL A 39 6.76 -5.31 19.17
CA VAL A 39 7.45 -4.04 19.40
C VAL A 39 8.23 -3.60 18.16
N ASP A 40 8.67 -4.55 17.34
CA ASP A 40 9.47 -4.29 16.16
C ASP A 40 8.60 -4.23 14.91
N VAL A 41 8.87 -3.23 14.07
CA VAL A 41 8.19 -3.02 12.79
C VAL A 41 9.24 -2.99 11.69
N GLN A 42 9.08 -3.90 10.72
CA GLN A 42 9.90 -3.97 9.51
C GLN A 42 9.12 -3.44 8.31
N LYS A 43 9.82 -2.77 7.38
CA LYS A 43 9.32 -2.41 6.06
C LYS A 43 9.52 -3.60 5.10
N PHE A 44 8.46 -3.98 4.39
CA PHE A 44 8.46 -5.08 3.43
C PHE A 44 8.34 -4.61 1.97
N VAL A 45 7.59 -3.54 1.71
CA VAL A 45 7.44 -2.93 0.38
C VAL A 45 7.25 -1.42 0.55
N PHE A 46 8.29 -0.62 0.35
CA PHE A 46 8.19 0.84 0.46
C PHE A 46 8.96 1.58 -0.65
N ASP A 47 10.26 1.34 -0.80
CA ASP A 47 11.09 1.96 -1.84
C ASP A 47 11.81 0.96 -2.77
N GLY A 48 11.64 -0.35 -2.55
CA GLY A 48 12.23 -1.39 -3.38
C GLY A 48 13.64 -1.80 -2.95
N THR A 49 14.19 -1.19 -1.90
CA THR A 49 15.48 -1.59 -1.30
C THR A 49 15.32 -2.59 -0.16
N GLU A 50 14.08 -2.91 0.22
CA GLU A 50 13.79 -3.85 1.31
C GLU A 50 14.19 -5.29 0.96
N ASP A 51 14.45 -6.08 2.01
CA ASP A 51 14.66 -7.52 1.85
C ASP A 51 13.43 -8.18 1.24
N PHE A 52 13.68 -9.02 0.21
CA PHE A 52 12.59 -9.69 -0.49
C PHE A 52 11.96 -10.76 0.39
N LEU A 53 10.77 -10.48 0.91
CA LEU A 53 9.92 -11.46 1.59
C LEU A 53 8.75 -11.85 0.68
N GLU A 54 8.64 -13.16 0.40
CA GLU A 54 7.71 -13.67 -0.62
C GLU A 54 6.25 -13.28 -0.36
N LEU A 55 5.77 -13.39 0.89
CA LEU A 55 4.36 -13.22 1.18
C LEU A 55 3.87 -11.75 1.06
N PRO A 56 4.55 -10.74 1.65
CA PRO A 56 4.21 -9.33 1.39
C PRO A 56 4.36 -8.92 -0.08
N GLN A 57 5.41 -9.39 -0.76
CA GLN A 57 5.65 -9.10 -2.18
C GLN A 57 4.55 -9.69 -3.07
N THR A 58 4.11 -10.92 -2.78
CA THR A 58 2.98 -11.56 -3.45
C THR A 58 1.68 -10.80 -3.18
N PHE A 59 1.46 -10.32 -1.95
CA PHE A 59 0.27 -9.54 -1.61
C PHE A 59 0.23 -8.20 -2.36
N PHE A 60 1.37 -7.49 -2.46
CA PHE A 60 1.51 -6.29 -3.29
C PHE A 60 1.14 -6.58 -4.75
N HIS A 61 1.73 -7.63 -5.34
CA HIS A 61 1.46 -8.01 -6.73
C HIS A 61 -0.02 -8.41 -6.92
N TYR A 62 -0.59 -9.19 -6.01
CA TYR A 62 -2.00 -9.58 -6.06
C TYR A 62 -2.93 -8.37 -6.02
N ALA A 63 -2.66 -7.38 -5.16
CA ALA A 63 -3.48 -6.17 -5.08
C ALA A 63 -3.39 -5.32 -6.35
N ALA A 64 -2.19 -5.21 -6.95
CA ALA A 64 -2.01 -4.57 -8.24
C ALA A 64 -2.72 -5.33 -9.37
N PHE A 65 -2.57 -6.65 -9.43
CA PHE A 65 -3.19 -7.50 -10.44
C PHE A 65 -4.73 -7.48 -10.36
N SER A 66 -5.28 -7.70 -9.17
CA SER A 66 -6.74 -7.71 -8.93
C SER A 66 -7.41 -6.36 -9.19
N SER A 67 -6.67 -5.26 -9.05
CA SER A 67 -7.14 -3.92 -9.42
C SER A 67 -6.87 -3.55 -10.89
N ASN A 68 -6.31 -4.47 -11.68
CA ASN A 68 -5.87 -4.24 -13.07
C ASN A 68 -4.91 -3.05 -13.18
N GLY A 69 -3.96 -2.97 -12.24
CA GLY A 69 -2.93 -1.93 -12.14
C GLY A 69 -3.41 -0.59 -11.60
N LYS A 70 -4.66 -0.47 -11.12
CA LYS A 70 -5.23 0.81 -10.68
C LYS A 70 -4.85 1.20 -9.24
N HIS A 71 -4.52 0.22 -8.41
CA HIS A 71 -4.16 0.41 -7.02
C HIS A 71 -2.88 -0.35 -6.69
N PHE A 72 -1.92 0.33 -6.08
CA PHE A 72 -0.79 -0.32 -5.42
C PHE A 72 -0.97 -0.19 -3.92
N VAL A 73 -0.91 -1.31 -3.21
CA VAL A 73 -0.89 -1.32 -1.74
C VAL A 73 0.57 -1.24 -1.33
N CYS A 74 1.07 -0.02 -1.21
CA CYS A 74 2.43 0.32 -0.85
C CYS A 74 2.58 0.49 0.66
N ASP A 75 3.80 0.80 1.08
CA ASP A 75 4.16 1.02 2.48
C ASP A 75 3.77 -0.17 3.36
N LEU A 76 3.99 -1.37 2.84
CA LEU A 76 3.73 -2.60 3.59
C LEU A 76 4.76 -2.70 4.69
N GLN A 77 4.31 -2.59 5.93
CA GLN A 77 5.14 -2.67 7.12
C GLN A 77 4.44 -3.46 8.22
N GLY A 78 5.20 -4.07 9.12
CA GLY A 78 4.64 -4.84 10.22
C GLY A 78 5.63 -5.88 10.75
N THR A 79 5.12 -7.05 11.13
CA THR A 79 5.92 -8.15 11.67
C THR A 79 5.57 -9.49 11.00
N GLN A 80 6.53 -10.43 11.02
CA GLN A 80 6.31 -11.82 10.69
C GLN A 80 6.28 -12.65 11.98
N THR A 81 5.21 -13.43 12.18
CA THR A 81 5.11 -14.32 13.34
C THR A 81 5.98 -15.56 13.18
N ASP A 82 6.23 -16.28 14.27
CA ASP A 82 6.92 -17.58 14.25
C ASP A 82 6.24 -18.63 13.34
N SER A 83 4.94 -18.49 13.10
CA SER A 83 4.16 -19.34 12.19
C SER A 83 4.25 -18.90 10.72
N GLY A 84 4.98 -17.83 10.42
CA GLY A 84 5.13 -17.26 9.08
C GLY A 84 4.00 -16.33 8.63
N ASP A 85 3.01 -16.03 9.50
CA ASP A 85 1.97 -15.05 9.18
C ASP A 85 2.58 -13.64 9.12
N ILE A 86 2.06 -12.79 8.23
CA ILE A 86 2.40 -11.38 8.17
C ILE A 86 1.28 -10.57 8.80
N ILE A 87 1.62 -9.75 9.78
CA ILE A 87 0.70 -8.78 10.38
C ILE A 87 1.15 -7.39 9.96
N LEU A 88 0.36 -6.75 9.10
CA LEU A 88 0.62 -5.43 8.55
C LEU A 88 -0.04 -4.33 9.37
N ILE A 89 0.60 -3.17 9.41
CA ILE A 89 0.06 -1.93 9.98
C ILE A 89 0.17 -0.79 8.96
N ASP A 90 -0.79 0.13 9.00
CA ASP A 90 -0.81 1.38 8.23
C ASP A 90 -0.43 1.26 6.74
N PRO A 91 -0.98 0.30 5.96
CA PRO A 91 -0.68 0.22 4.54
C PRO A 91 -1.22 1.43 3.78
N VAL A 92 -0.51 1.85 2.73
CA VAL A 92 -0.88 2.99 1.89
C VAL A 92 -1.40 2.51 0.55
N ILE A 93 -2.59 2.97 0.13
CA ILE A 93 -3.12 2.67 -1.20
C ILE A 93 -2.79 3.83 -2.14
N LEU A 94 -1.80 3.64 -3.01
CA LEU A 94 -1.52 4.52 -4.12
C LEU A 94 -2.54 4.24 -5.24
N ARG A 95 -3.28 5.27 -5.65
CA ARG A 95 -4.29 5.21 -6.70
C ARG A 95 -4.07 6.31 -7.72
N ALA A 96 -4.40 6.06 -8.98
CA ALA A 96 -4.44 7.13 -9.97
C ALA A 96 -5.45 8.20 -9.52
N ALA A 97 -5.10 9.47 -9.69
CA ALA A 97 -6.04 10.55 -9.43
C ALA A 97 -7.27 10.37 -10.33
N ALA A 98 -8.47 10.48 -9.76
CA ALA A 98 -9.68 10.54 -10.57
C ALA A 98 -9.55 11.76 -11.50
N PRO A 99 -9.80 11.61 -12.82
CA PRO A 99 -9.74 12.73 -13.73
C PRO A 99 -10.75 13.79 -13.25
N SER A 100 -10.25 14.99 -12.95
CA SER A 100 -11.15 16.11 -12.66
C SER A 100 -11.93 16.45 -13.94
N VAL A 101 -13.15 16.95 -13.80
CA VAL A 101 -13.95 17.44 -14.93
C VAL A 101 -13.16 18.44 -15.78
N ASN A 102 -12.38 19.32 -15.13
CA ASN A 102 -11.47 20.24 -15.81
C ASN A 102 -10.33 19.52 -16.54
N GLY A 103 -9.82 18.41 -16.00
CA GLY A 103 -8.81 17.57 -16.66
C GLY A 103 -9.33 16.91 -17.93
N VAL A 104 -10.59 16.47 -17.95
CA VAL A 104 -11.23 15.88 -19.14
C VAL A 104 -11.45 16.95 -20.22
N VAL A 105 -11.97 18.12 -19.85
CA VAL A 105 -12.20 19.23 -20.79
C VAL A 105 -10.88 19.75 -21.37
N ASN A 106 -9.85 19.88 -20.54
CA ASN A 106 -8.52 20.32 -20.98
C ASN A 106 -7.81 19.27 -21.83
N ALA A 107 -8.01 17.97 -21.57
CA ALA A 107 -7.45 16.90 -22.41
C ALA A 107 -8.10 16.89 -23.80
N ALA A 108 -9.42 17.09 -23.88
CA ALA A 108 -10.13 17.22 -25.15
C ALA A 108 -9.71 18.47 -25.94
N ALA A 109 -9.47 19.60 -25.26
CA ALA A 109 -8.99 20.83 -25.89
C ALA A 109 -7.50 20.79 -26.28
N GLY A 110 -6.65 20.15 -25.46
CA GLY A 110 -5.21 20.02 -25.70
C GLY A 110 -4.86 19.06 -26.85
N ALA A 111 -5.68 18.02 -27.06
CA ALA A 111 -5.55 17.11 -28.20
C ALA A 111 -5.72 17.82 -29.57
N ALA A 112 -6.43 18.97 -29.60
CA ALA A 112 -6.60 19.78 -30.81
C ALA A 112 -5.43 20.75 -31.07
N MET A 113 -4.56 21.00 -30.09
CA MET A 113 -3.55 22.08 -30.13
C MET A 113 -2.10 21.60 -29.98
N GLY A 114 -1.84 20.28 -29.96
CA GLY A 114 -0.48 19.73 -29.92
C GLY A 114 0.33 20.10 -28.66
N GLY A 115 -0.33 20.58 -27.60
CA GLY A 115 0.32 20.97 -26.36
C GLY A 115 0.66 19.77 -25.49
N THR A 116 1.86 19.74 -24.92
CA THR A 116 2.23 18.83 -23.83
C THR A 116 1.26 19.04 -22.67
N GLY A 117 0.31 18.11 -22.51
CA GLY A 117 -0.73 18.15 -21.49
C GLY A 117 -0.15 18.19 -20.06
N PRO A 118 -1.01 18.49 -19.06
CA PRO A 118 -0.59 18.58 -17.66
C PRO A 118 0.16 17.31 -17.24
N GLN A 119 1.27 17.49 -16.51
CA GLN A 119 2.18 16.42 -16.10
C GLN A 119 1.41 15.20 -15.56
N ALA A 120 1.77 14.04 -16.11
CA ALA A 120 1.13 12.76 -15.84
C ALA A 120 1.27 12.36 -14.36
N VAL A 121 0.13 12.41 -13.67
CA VAL A 121 -0.34 11.59 -12.53
C VAL A 121 0.73 10.92 -11.66
N MET A 122 0.85 11.37 -10.39
CA MET A 122 1.51 10.69 -9.26
C MET A 122 0.76 9.41 -8.84
N GLY A 123 0.59 8.45 -9.75
CA GLY A 123 -0.18 7.22 -9.53
C GLY A 123 0.62 5.94 -9.76
N PRO A 124 -0.05 4.78 -9.74
CA PRO A 124 0.53 3.51 -10.16
C PRO A 124 1.06 3.58 -11.60
N THR A 125 2.30 3.12 -11.81
CA THR A 125 2.91 2.98 -13.13
C THR A 125 3.62 1.63 -13.23
N GLY A 126 3.85 1.13 -14.45
CA GLY A 126 4.62 -0.10 -14.66
C GLY A 126 6.03 -0.02 -14.08
N ALA A 127 6.74 1.08 -14.35
CA ALA A 127 8.09 1.29 -13.81
C ALA A 127 8.12 1.27 -12.27
N ARG A 128 7.14 1.91 -11.61
CA ARG A 128 7.04 1.90 -10.14
C ARG A 128 6.64 0.52 -9.60
N PHE A 129 5.86 -0.25 -10.36
CA PHE A 129 5.61 -1.64 -10.00
C PHE A 129 6.91 -2.44 -10.01
N ASP A 130 7.70 -2.34 -11.07
CA ASP A 130 8.94 -3.10 -11.24
C ASP A 130 10.01 -2.69 -10.20
N GLU A 131 10.02 -1.42 -9.80
CA GLU A 131 10.84 -0.89 -8.70
C GLU A 131 10.46 -1.53 -7.35
N LEU A 132 9.16 -1.58 -7.02
CA LEU A 132 8.67 -2.11 -5.75
C LEU A 132 8.60 -3.64 -5.71
N HIS A 133 8.57 -4.29 -6.87
CA HIS A 133 8.45 -5.73 -7.05
C HIS A 133 9.52 -6.26 -8.02
N PRO A 134 10.78 -6.41 -7.55
CA PRO A 134 11.92 -6.68 -8.41
C PRO A 134 11.92 -8.09 -9.04
N LYS A 135 11.11 -9.01 -8.53
CA LYS A 135 10.95 -10.38 -9.04
C LYS A 135 9.65 -11.02 -8.58
N CYS A 136 9.07 -11.88 -9.41
CA CYS A 136 7.94 -12.72 -9.03
C CYS A 136 8.36 -13.88 -8.12
N ALA A 137 7.54 -14.19 -7.12
CA ALA A 137 7.66 -15.41 -6.31
C ALA A 137 6.76 -16.53 -6.84
N GLN A 138 6.89 -17.74 -6.30
CA GLN A 138 6.11 -18.90 -6.78
C GLN A 138 4.61 -18.67 -6.66
N LEU A 139 4.15 -18.04 -5.57
CA LEU A 139 2.75 -17.71 -5.37
C LEU A 139 2.21 -16.69 -6.38
N CYS A 140 3.05 -15.79 -6.91
CA CYS A 140 2.65 -14.80 -7.92
C CYS A 140 2.14 -15.48 -9.20
N HIS A 141 2.79 -16.57 -9.61
CA HIS A 141 2.41 -17.33 -10.80
C HIS A 141 1.07 -18.08 -10.67
N SER A 142 0.52 -18.21 -9.46
CA SER A 142 -0.80 -18.80 -9.26
C SER A 142 -1.95 -17.93 -9.78
N PHE A 143 -1.74 -16.61 -9.89
CA PHE A 143 -2.72 -15.66 -10.40
C PHE A 143 -2.23 -14.83 -11.60
N ASP A 144 -0.92 -14.69 -11.79
CA ASP A 144 -0.31 -13.96 -12.92
C ASP A 144 0.80 -14.81 -13.59
N ALA A 145 0.39 -15.93 -14.19
CA ALA A 145 1.31 -16.89 -14.82
C ALA A 145 2.12 -16.31 -16.00
N GLY A 146 1.71 -15.17 -16.55
CA GLY A 146 2.35 -14.53 -17.70
C GLY A 146 3.51 -13.60 -17.33
N ARG A 147 3.59 -13.16 -16.06
CA ARG A 147 4.67 -12.28 -15.58
C ARG A 147 5.91 -13.09 -15.24
N LYS A 148 7.08 -12.56 -15.61
CA LYS A 148 8.40 -13.13 -15.33
C LYS A 148 9.09 -12.33 -14.24
#